data_AF-A0AAV9EMR3-F1
#
_entry.id   AF-A0AAV9EMR3-F1
#
_cell.length_a   1.000
_cell.length_b   1.000
_cell.length_c   1.000
_cell.angle_alpha   90.00
_cell.angle_beta   90.00
_cell.angle_gamma   90.00
#
_symmetry.space_group_name_H-M   'P 1'
#
loop_
_entity.id
_entity.type
_entity.pdbx_description
1 polymer ?
#
loop_
_entity_poly.entity_id
_entity_poly.type
_entity_poly.pdbx_seq_one_letter_code
_entity_poly.pdbx_strand_id
1 'polypeptide(L)'
;MVVGPQPKGDVTCSEVLMSRIPLLRSIARIIIGGSGGGGGGGRPVEVVAPDPVPSVVYLLVNDGSCVSSLQVVMDDSVSPVNQFMAIGTSVLLEGLLKEPSVTGKHVIELKVEKVLHVGTVDLNKYPLTKTIYPVDFLRVYSHFRPRTTTMAAVTRIRSALGYSTHIFCQNNGFFNVHMPILTSTDSRGHSEMFQVTTLLGKAETDTKDDSGELDIINAAIKEKSIRIEQLKRNESDKEALLAALRDLQKANELVLQVEQQKSKSLTSLKDEKVDFSKDYFSRQVNLTNSSVLHLESYACALSSVYAFGPVFQAEKTRHLTESWMVELELAFTDMEDVVKCAVDYLKFLCQRILESNSDDLKFLSKRKEKTCIDSLQLIKSSSFEKITYTDAVELLKKVTDKTFKTKIEWGMSLAEEHGRIEELGLPRDQYEWYLDLRRHGTVKHSGFSLQFEHMVMLATGVENIRDVIPYPRTPGKLSY
;
A
#
# COMPACT_ATOMS: atom_id res chain seq x y z
N MET A 1 -0.01 59.92 -6.82
CA MET A 1 0.94 58.86 -6.41
C MET A 1 0.76 57.70 -7.37
N VAL A 2 1.78 57.43 -8.18
CA VAL A 2 1.84 56.29 -9.10
C VAL A 2 2.10 55.04 -8.25
N VAL A 3 1.19 54.07 -8.29
CA VAL A 3 1.38 52.78 -7.63
C VAL A 3 2.24 51.92 -8.57
N GLY A 4 3.48 51.67 -8.17
CA GLY A 4 4.40 50.80 -8.89
C GLY A 4 3.98 49.32 -8.86
N PRO A 5 4.56 48.47 -9.73
CA PRO A 5 4.18 47.07 -9.82
C PRO A 5 4.70 46.29 -8.60
N GLN A 6 3.80 45.55 -7.96
CA GLN A 6 4.08 44.60 -6.88
C GLN A 6 5.06 43.50 -7.34
N PRO A 7 5.94 42.99 -6.46
CA PRO A 7 6.85 41.90 -6.79
C PRO A 7 6.07 40.61 -7.08
N LYS A 8 6.57 39.81 -8.03
CA LYS A 8 6.03 38.48 -8.36
C LYS A 8 6.09 37.62 -7.10
N GLY A 9 4.92 37.31 -6.52
CA GLY A 9 4.81 36.39 -5.40
C GLY A 9 5.29 34.98 -5.78
N ASP A 10 5.99 34.34 -4.86
CA ASP A 10 6.37 32.93 -4.96
C ASP A 10 5.13 32.06 -5.18
N VAL A 11 5.24 31.12 -6.12
CA VAL A 11 4.14 30.24 -6.52
C VAL A 11 3.76 29.35 -5.33
N THR A 12 2.47 29.33 -4.97
CA THR A 12 2.01 28.50 -3.86
C THR A 12 2.04 27.02 -4.25
N CYS A 13 2.22 26.13 -3.26
CA CYS A 13 2.21 24.67 -3.50
C CYS A 13 0.92 24.19 -4.18
N SER A 14 -0.21 24.85 -3.87
CA SER A 14 -1.51 24.61 -4.49
C SER A 14 -1.52 24.96 -5.98
N GLU A 15 -0.85 26.04 -6.39
CA GLU A 15 -0.70 26.41 -7.81
C GLU A 15 0.23 25.45 -8.56
N VAL A 16 1.29 24.92 -7.91
CA VAL A 16 2.20 23.90 -8.49
C VAL A 16 1.52 22.54 -8.65
N LEU A 17 0.62 22.18 -7.74
CA LEU A 17 -0.13 20.92 -7.79
C LEU A 17 -1.35 21.01 -8.73
N MET A 18 -2.00 22.18 -8.82
CA MET A 18 -3.10 22.45 -9.76
C MET A 18 -2.60 22.72 -11.19
N SER A 19 -1.34 23.11 -11.39
CA SER A 19 -0.73 23.28 -12.73
C SER A 19 -0.32 21.97 -13.42
N ARG A 20 -0.71 20.80 -12.89
CA ARG A 20 -0.53 19.49 -13.54
C ARG A 20 -1.70 19.10 -14.46
N ILE A 21 -2.25 20.09 -15.17
CA ILE A 21 -3.04 19.96 -16.41
C ILE A 21 -2.53 21.06 -17.37
N PRO A 22 -2.27 20.79 -18.66
CA PRO A 22 -1.30 21.54 -19.46
C PRO A 22 -1.90 22.79 -20.11
N LEU A 23 -1.22 23.95 -19.97
CA LEU A 23 -0.87 24.90 -21.04
C LEU A 23 -0.45 26.29 -20.50
N LEU A 24 0.57 26.83 -21.18
CA LEU A 24 0.96 28.25 -21.31
C LEU A 24 1.69 28.94 -20.14
N ARG A 25 3.02 29.02 -20.31
CA ARG A 25 3.69 30.33 -20.28
C ARG A 25 4.50 30.53 -21.56
N SER A 26 4.20 31.64 -22.22
CA SER A 26 4.54 32.02 -23.60
C SER A 26 5.98 32.49 -23.80
N ILE A 27 6.49 32.20 -25.01
CA ILE A 27 7.14 33.12 -25.97
C ILE A 27 7.70 34.42 -25.39
N ALA A 28 9.04 34.55 -25.44
CA ALA A 28 9.73 35.80 -25.76
C ALA A 28 11.18 35.54 -26.19
N ARG A 29 11.43 35.40 -27.50
CA ARG A 29 12.51 36.08 -28.26
C ARG A 29 12.41 35.71 -29.74
N ILE A 30 11.86 36.66 -30.49
CA ILE A 30 11.82 36.72 -31.94
C ILE A 30 12.82 37.84 -32.34
N ILE A 31 13.69 37.53 -33.31
CA ILE A 31 14.28 38.39 -34.35
C ILE A 31 15.14 39.60 -33.92
N ILE A 32 16.45 39.48 -34.21
CA ILE A 32 17.32 40.42 -34.96
C ILE A 32 18.33 39.49 -35.66
N GLY A 33 18.44 39.30 -36.97
CA GLY A 33 18.51 40.24 -38.09
C GLY A 33 19.85 39.96 -38.81
N GLY A 34 19.84 39.71 -40.13
CA GLY A 34 21.08 39.57 -40.90
C GLY A 34 20.90 38.92 -42.27
N SER A 35 20.69 39.74 -43.29
CA SER A 35 20.79 39.39 -44.71
C SER A 35 22.26 39.34 -45.16
N GLY A 36 22.54 38.53 -46.18
CA GLY A 36 23.79 38.54 -46.94
C GLY A 36 23.73 37.53 -48.08
N GLY A 37 23.75 38.01 -49.33
CA GLY A 37 23.53 37.21 -50.53
C GLY A 37 24.80 36.79 -51.28
N GLY A 38 24.58 36.03 -52.35
CA GLY A 38 25.44 35.96 -53.54
C GLY A 38 26.16 34.63 -53.81
N GLY A 39 25.98 34.10 -55.02
CA GLY A 39 26.96 33.21 -55.66
C GLY A 39 26.40 31.92 -56.25
N GLY A 40 26.16 31.93 -57.57
CA GLY A 40 25.72 30.76 -58.33
C GLY A 40 26.81 29.71 -58.56
N GLY A 41 26.37 28.51 -58.92
CA GLY A 41 27.23 27.42 -59.38
C GLY A 41 26.41 26.15 -59.56
N GLY A 42 26.05 25.83 -60.79
CA GLY A 42 25.34 24.60 -61.14
C GLY A 42 26.16 23.35 -60.76
N ARG A 43 25.49 22.38 -60.16
CA ARG A 43 25.99 21.01 -59.97
C ARG A 43 24.90 20.00 -60.35
N PRO A 44 25.30 18.79 -60.77
CA PRO A 44 24.46 17.88 -61.54
C PRO A 44 23.31 17.34 -60.70
N VAL A 45 22.20 17.02 -61.38
CA VAL A 45 21.05 16.32 -60.79
C VAL A 45 21.50 14.96 -60.26
N GLU A 46 21.65 14.87 -58.93
CA GLU A 46 21.74 13.61 -58.22
C GLU A 46 20.37 12.92 -58.32
N VAL A 47 20.36 11.70 -58.84
CA VAL A 47 19.20 10.81 -58.72
C VAL A 47 19.11 10.43 -57.26
N VAL A 48 18.27 11.15 -56.52
CA VAL A 48 17.92 10.85 -55.13
C VAL A 48 17.27 9.47 -55.14
N ALA A 49 17.98 8.47 -54.61
CA ALA A 49 17.34 7.21 -54.23
C ALA A 49 16.15 7.57 -53.33
N PRO A 50 14.96 6.97 -53.51
CA PRO A 50 13.81 7.30 -52.68
C PRO A 50 14.26 7.22 -51.22
N ASP A 51 14.03 8.29 -50.45
CA ASP A 51 14.36 8.33 -49.04
C ASP A 51 13.86 7.03 -48.40
N PRO A 52 14.70 6.33 -47.60
CA PRO A 52 14.25 5.15 -46.90
C PRO A 52 12.97 5.54 -46.16
N VAL A 53 11.87 4.82 -46.45
CA VAL A 53 10.56 5.11 -45.86
C VAL A 53 10.79 5.24 -44.35
N PRO A 54 10.57 6.43 -43.76
CA PRO A 54 10.93 6.64 -42.38
C PRO A 54 10.20 5.61 -41.52
N SER A 55 10.95 4.91 -40.67
CA SER A 55 10.36 3.92 -39.79
C SER A 55 9.52 4.64 -38.75
N VAL A 56 8.20 4.59 -38.92
CA VAL A 56 7.24 5.10 -37.94
C VAL A 56 7.05 4.07 -36.83
N VAL A 57 7.15 4.50 -35.58
CA VAL A 57 6.87 3.68 -34.40
C VAL A 57 5.68 4.24 -33.64
N TYR A 58 4.85 3.31 -33.15
CA TYR A 58 3.71 3.60 -32.30
C TYR A 58 4.05 3.22 -30.86
N LEU A 59 4.06 4.22 -29.97
CA LEU A 59 4.28 4.05 -28.54
C LEU A 59 2.95 4.20 -27.80
N LEU A 60 2.77 3.41 -26.75
CA LEU A 60 1.67 3.57 -25.81
C LEU A 60 2.22 4.17 -24.52
N VAL A 61 1.94 5.45 -24.29
CA VAL A 61 2.45 6.17 -23.13
C VAL A 61 1.33 6.27 -22.09
N ASN A 62 1.64 5.88 -20.86
CA ASN A 62 0.75 6.02 -19.72
C ASN A 62 1.51 6.76 -18.61
N ASP A 63 0.87 7.78 -18.05
CA ASP A 63 1.42 8.64 -16.99
C ASP A 63 0.84 8.30 -15.60
N GLY A 64 0.03 7.25 -15.50
CA GLY A 64 -0.63 6.80 -14.28
C GLY A 64 -1.94 7.54 -13.95
N SER A 65 -2.31 8.59 -14.68
CA SER A 65 -3.52 9.38 -14.40
C SER A 65 -4.82 8.60 -14.65
N CYS A 66 -4.83 7.71 -15.65
CA CYS A 66 -5.99 6.87 -15.97
C CYS A 66 -5.57 5.48 -16.48
N VAL A 67 -6.56 4.64 -16.80
CA VAL A 67 -6.34 3.29 -17.37
C VAL A 67 -5.77 3.37 -18.78
N SER A 68 -6.28 4.31 -19.58
CA SER A 68 -5.97 4.42 -21.01
C SER A 68 -4.54 4.92 -21.23
N SER A 69 -3.89 4.42 -22.27
CA SER A 69 -2.62 4.97 -22.74
C SER A 69 -2.87 5.90 -23.92
N LEU A 70 -2.09 6.97 -24.01
CA LEU A 70 -2.04 7.82 -25.19
C LEU A 70 -1.25 7.10 -26.29
N GLN A 71 -1.83 7.01 -27.48
CA GLN A 71 -1.11 6.59 -28.67
C GLN A 71 -0.20 7.72 -29.12
N VAL A 72 1.09 7.42 -29.28
CA VAL A 72 2.12 8.36 -29.69
C VAL A 72 2.74 7.83 -30.98
N VAL A 73 2.80 8.68 -31.99
CA VAL A 73 3.38 8.37 -33.29
C VAL A 73 4.69 9.11 -33.43
N MET A 74 5.77 8.37 -33.60
CA MET A 74 7.12 8.90 -33.70
C MET A 74 7.77 8.44 -35.00
N ASP A 75 8.38 9.38 -35.71
CA ASP A 75 9.13 9.16 -36.93
C ASP A 75 10.63 9.18 -36.61
N ASP A 76 11.42 8.35 -37.30
CA ASP A 76 12.87 8.26 -37.08
C ASP A 76 13.61 9.58 -37.36
N SER A 77 13.00 10.48 -38.14
CA SER A 77 13.48 11.85 -38.34
C SER A 77 13.54 12.71 -37.06
N VAL A 78 12.77 12.36 -36.03
CA VAL A 78 12.78 13.10 -34.75
C VAL A 78 13.94 12.65 -33.86
N SER A 79 14.15 11.35 -33.73
CA SER A 79 15.23 10.72 -32.97
C SER A 79 15.26 9.22 -33.27
N PRO A 80 16.41 8.53 -33.15
CA PRO A 80 16.49 7.08 -33.38
C PRO A 80 15.48 6.31 -32.53
N VAL A 81 14.51 5.66 -33.19
CA VAL A 81 13.36 5.03 -32.52
C VAL A 81 13.74 3.86 -31.61
N ASN A 82 14.86 3.18 -31.91
CA ASN A 82 15.36 2.03 -31.15
C ASN A 82 15.66 2.33 -29.68
N GLN A 83 15.93 3.59 -29.33
CA GLN A 83 16.24 4.02 -27.96
C GLN A 83 15.02 4.01 -27.03
N PHE A 84 13.81 3.96 -27.58
CA PHE A 84 12.54 4.11 -26.84
C PHE A 84 11.74 2.82 -26.73
N MET A 85 12.26 1.72 -27.27
CA MET A 85 11.54 0.45 -27.35
C MET A 85 11.47 -0.32 -26.02
N ALA A 86 12.31 0.04 -25.04
CA ALA A 86 12.32 -0.64 -23.76
C ALA A 86 11.09 -0.27 -22.91
N ILE A 87 10.31 -1.26 -22.49
CA ILE A 87 9.16 -1.06 -21.59
C ILE A 87 9.63 -0.48 -20.26
N GLY A 88 8.92 0.54 -19.77
CA GLY A 88 9.24 1.26 -18.53
C GLY A 88 10.11 2.49 -18.73
N THR A 89 10.55 2.76 -19.97
CA THR A 89 11.28 3.97 -20.33
C THR A 89 10.46 5.22 -20.03
N SER A 90 11.09 6.22 -19.42
CA SER A 90 10.47 7.51 -19.14
C SER A 90 10.83 8.50 -20.24
N VAL A 91 9.81 9.14 -20.82
CA VAL A 91 9.94 10.08 -21.94
C VAL A 91 9.20 11.38 -21.64
N LEU A 92 9.70 12.48 -22.20
CA LEU A 92 8.95 13.73 -22.36
C LEU A 92 8.77 13.96 -23.86
N LEU A 93 7.53 14.21 -24.25
CA LEU A 93 7.12 14.29 -25.66
C LEU A 93 6.40 15.62 -25.90
N GLU A 94 6.85 16.36 -26.91
CA GLU A 94 6.13 17.51 -27.45
C GLU A 94 5.68 17.19 -28.88
N GLY A 95 4.47 17.61 -29.24
CA GLY A 95 3.95 17.36 -30.57
C GLY A 95 2.51 17.83 -30.75
N LEU A 96 1.94 17.45 -31.89
CA LEU A 96 0.58 17.83 -32.29
C LEU A 96 -0.39 16.68 -32.04
N LEU A 97 -1.48 16.97 -31.33
CA LEU A 97 -2.60 16.05 -31.19
C LEU A 97 -3.42 16.00 -32.50
N LYS A 98 -3.73 14.80 -32.96
CA LYS A 98 -4.46 14.55 -34.20
C LYS A 98 -5.48 13.43 -34.05
N GLU A 99 -6.45 13.40 -34.95
CA GLU A 99 -7.25 12.20 -35.16
C GLU A 99 -6.34 11.05 -35.63
N PRO A 100 -6.56 9.82 -35.16
CA PRO A 100 -5.72 8.69 -35.52
C PRO A 100 -5.72 8.43 -37.02
N SER A 101 -4.53 8.20 -37.56
CA SER A 101 -4.32 7.93 -38.99
C SER A 101 -5.01 6.63 -39.47
N VAL A 102 -5.37 5.74 -38.55
CA VAL A 102 -6.10 4.49 -38.80
C VAL A 102 -7.29 4.41 -37.84
N THR A 103 -8.49 4.14 -38.38
CA THR A 103 -9.69 3.91 -37.56
C THR A 103 -9.46 2.72 -36.63
N GLY A 104 -9.50 2.96 -35.32
CA GLY A 104 -9.09 1.96 -34.32
C GLY A 104 -9.65 2.22 -32.93
N LYS A 105 -8.99 1.67 -31.89
CA LYS A 105 -9.40 1.81 -30.49
C LYS A 105 -9.12 3.18 -29.88
N HIS A 106 -8.21 3.94 -30.49
CA HIS A 106 -7.81 5.25 -30.00
C HIS A 106 -8.67 6.32 -30.67
N VAL A 107 -8.98 7.38 -29.92
CA VAL A 107 -9.75 8.54 -30.42
C VAL A 107 -8.86 9.73 -30.76
N ILE A 108 -7.60 9.70 -30.30
CA ILE A 108 -6.61 10.76 -30.48
C ILE A 108 -5.22 10.14 -30.47
N GLU A 109 -4.29 10.71 -31.24
CA GLU A 109 -2.87 10.37 -31.21
C GLU A 109 -2.00 11.63 -31.12
N LEU A 110 -0.83 11.51 -30.50
CA LEU A 110 0.19 12.55 -30.47
C LEU A 110 1.24 12.27 -31.55
N LYS A 111 1.29 13.10 -32.59
CA LYS A 111 2.40 13.10 -33.55
C LYS A 111 3.56 13.88 -32.93
N VAL A 112 4.64 13.18 -32.61
CA VAL A 112 5.80 13.74 -31.92
C VAL A 112 6.58 14.69 -32.85
N GLU A 113 6.92 15.86 -32.32
CA GLU A 113 7.83 16.83 -32.96
C GLU A 113 9.15 16.94 -32.19
N LYS A 114 9.12 16.72 -30.86
CA LYS A 114 10.32 16.63 -30.02
C LYS A 114 10.18 15.54 -28.98
N VAL A 115 11.28 14.86 -28.69
CA VAL A 115 11.38 13.86 -27.64
C VAL A 115 12.59 14.13 -26.77
N LEU A 116 12.42 13.96 -25.47
CA LEU A 116 13.50 13.88 -24.49
C LEU A 116 13.43 12.53 -23.80
N HIS A 117 14.51 11.77 -23.88
CA HIS A 117 14.69 10.53 -23.13
C HIS A 117 15.06 10.87 -21.69
N VAL A 118 14.16 10.64 -20.74
CA VAL A 118 14.32 11.08 -19.34
C VAL A 118 14.91 9.98 -18.46
N GLY A 119 14.42 8.75 -18.61
CA GLY A 119 14.83 7.63 -17.76
C GLY A 119 14.98 6.35 -18.56
N THR A 120 16.22 5.90 -18.72
CA THR A 120 16.59 4.70 -19.45
C THR A 120 16.27 3.44 -18.65
N VAL A 121 15.95 2.34 -19.34
CA VAL A 121 15.70 1.03 -18.71
C VAL A 121 16.70 -0.01 -19.20
N ASP A 122 17.37 -0.68 -18.26
CA ASP A 122 18.12 -1.91 -18.53
C ASP A 122 17.14 -3.10 -18.58
N LEU A 123 16.89 -3.61 -19.79
CA LEU A 123 15.95 -4.71 -20.04
C LEU A 123 16.29 -6.00 -19.30
N ASN A 124 17.56 -6.22 -18.95
CA ASN A 124 17.99 -7.42 -18.25
C ASN A 124 17.73 -7.34 -16.74
N LYS A 125 17.55 -6.12 -16.21
CA LYS A 125 17.34 -5.88 -14.77
C LYS A 125 15.91 -5.47 -14.44
N TYR A 126 15.18 -4.91 -15.40
CA TYR A 126 13.83 -4.44 -15.17
C TYR A 126 12.85 -5.61 -15.02
N PRO A 127 12.12 -5.72 -13.89
CA PRO A 127 11.28 -6.88 -13.65
C PRO A 127 9.96 -6.86 -14.45
N LEU A 128 9.55 -5.70 -14.99
CA LEU A 128 8.27 -5.53 -15.66
C LEU A 128 8.38 -5.49 -17.21
N THR A 129 8.98 -6.51 -17.83
CA THR A 129 9.16 -6.63 -19.31
C THR A 129 8.01 -7.30 -20.09
N LYS A 130 7.15 -8.08 -19.44
CA LYS A 130 5.92 -8.72 -19.95
C LYS A 130 4.67 -7.85 -19.74
N THR A 131 3.57 -8.24 -20.42
CA THR A 131 2.26 -7.57 -20.34
C THR A 131 1.34 -8.11 -19.23
N ILE A 132 1.60 -9.32 -18.73
CA ILE A 132 0.80 -10.00 -17.70
C ILE A 132 1.74 -10.64 -16.69
N TYR A 133 1.40 -10.51 -15.41
CA TYR A 133 2.13 -11.10 -14.28
C TYR A 133 1.21 -11.83 -13.33
N PRO A 134 1.67 -12.94 -12.73
CA PRO A 134 1.06 -13.49 -11.54
C PRO A 134 1.07 -12.46 -10.41
N VAL A 135 0.03 -12.46 -9.59
CA VAL A 135 -0.11 -11.52 -8.48
C VAL A 135 1.02 -11.69 -7.45
N ASP A 136 1.42 -12.93 -7.16
CA ASP A 136 2.53 -13.20 -6.24
C ASP A 136 3.86 -12.61 -6.71
N PHE A 137 4.11 -12.61 -8.02
CA PHE A 137 5.28 -11.94 -8.60
C PHE A 137 5.24 -10.43 -8.32
N LEU A 138 4.08 -9.80 -8.49
CA LEU A 138 3.93 -8.36 -8.23
C LEU A 138 4.08 -7.98 -6.76
N ARG A 139 3.79 -8.91 -5.83
CA ARG A 139 4.03 -8.69 -4.39
C ARG A 139 5.52 -8.67 -4.06
N VAL A 140 6.33 -9.50 -4.72
CA VAL A 140 7.80 -9.45 -4.59
C VAL A 140 8.33 -8.10 -5.04
N TYR A 141 7.82 -7.55 -6.15
CA TYR A 141 8.22 -6.24 -6.68
C TYR A 141 7.22 -5.11 -6.32
N SER A 142 6.88 -4.98 -5.04
CA SER A 142 5.84 -4.04 -4.58
C SER A 142 6.12 -2.57 -4.93
N HIS A 143 7.38 -2.16 -5.05
CA HIS A 143 7.76 -0.81 -5.48
C HIS A 143 7.52 -0.55 -6.98
N PHE A 144 7.49 -1.59 -7.83
CA PHE A 144 7.20 -1.47 -9.26
C PHE A 144 5.74 -1.79 -9.62
N ARG A 145 5.04 -2.58 -8.81
CA ARG A 145 3.67 -3.00 -9.11
C ARG A 145 2.69 -1.87 -9.46
N PRO A 146 2.78 -0.62 -8.93
CA PRO A 146 1.85 0.46 -9.31
C PRO A 146 1.94 0.85 -10.78
N ARG A 147 3.02 0.47 -11.49
CA ARG A 147 3.17 0.66 -12.94
C ARG A 147 2.32 -0.31 -13.78
N THR A 148 1.72 -1.32 -13.16
CA THR A 148 0.77 -2.22 -13.84
C THR A 148 -0.64 -1.65 -13.76
N THR A 149 -1.40 -1.75 -14.85
CA THR A 149 -2.74 -1.15 -14.96
C THR A 149 -3.70 -1.61 -13.86
N THR A 150 -3.66 -2.88 -13.47
CA THR A 150 -4.50 -3.43 -12.39
C THR A 150 -4.19 -2.78 -11.05
N MET A 151 -2.92 -2.69 -10.67
CA MET A 151 -2.55 -2.09 -9.39
C MET A 151 -2.73 -0.58 -9.38
N ALA A 152 -2.51 0.09 -10.51
CA ALA A 152 -2.80 1.51 -10.67
C ALA A 152 -4.30 1.80 -10.47
N ALA A 153 -5.18 1.01 -11.10
CA ALA A 153 -6.63 1.14 -10.96
C ALA A 153 -7.09 0.93 -9.51
N VAL A 154 -6.59 -0.12 -8.84
CA VAL A 154 -6.87 -0.37 -7.41
C VAL A 154 -6.41 0.81 -6.54
N THR A 155 -5.23 1.38 -6.83
CA THR A 155 -4.68 2.52 -6.09
C THR A 155 -5.53 3.79 -6.29
N ARG A 156 -5.97 4.07 -7.52
CA ARG A 156 -6.87 5.21 -7.82
C ARG A 156 -8.22 5.05 -7.14
N ILE A 157 -8.81 3.86 -7.16
CA ILE A 157 -10.07 3.57 -6.45
C ILE A 157 -9.90 3.71 -4.94
N ARG A 158 -8.81 3.18 -4.36
CA ARG A 158 -8.48 3.38 -2.93
C ARG A 158 -8.38 4.87 -2.59
N SER A 159 -7.70 5.66 -3.41
CA SER A 159 -7.59 7.10 -3.20
C SER A 159 -8.97 7.79 -3.24
N ALA A 160 -9.81 7.43 -4.21
CA ALA A 160 -11.15 7.99 -4.35
C ALA A 160 -12.07 7.60 -3.17
N LEU A 161 -11.96 6.38 -2.65
CA LEU A 161 -12.69 5.93 -1.45
C LEU A 161 -12.26 6.73 -0.20
N GLY A 162 -10.96 6.96 -0.03
CA GLY A 162 -10.45 7.73 1.11
C GLY A 162 -10.95 9.17 1.06
N TYR A 163 -10.86 9.79 -0.11
CA TYR A 163 -11.41 11.13 -0.32
C TYR A 163 -12.93 11.20 -0.13
N SER A 164 -13.66 10.19 -0.61
CA SER A 164 -15.12 10.10 -0.44
C SER A 164 -15.50 9.92 1.04
N THR A 165 -14.69 9.22 1.83
CA THR A 165 -14.89 9.10 3.28
C THR A 165 -14.88 10.48 3.93
N HIS A 166 -13.87 11.29 3.63
CA HIS A 166 -13.78 12.65 4.15
C HIS A 166 -14.95 13.53 3.69
N ILE A 167 -15.36 13.44 2.42
CA ILE A 167 -16.53 14.17 1.90
C ILE A 167 -17.80 13.79 2.66
N PHE A 168 -18.07 12.49 2.83
CA PHE A 168 -19.25 12.01 3.55
C PHE A 168 -19.29 12.59 4.96
N CYS A 169 -18.18 12.45 5.69
CA CYS A 169 -18.09 12.90 7.07
C CYS A 169 -18.27 14.42 7.16
N GLN A 170 -17.57 15.19 6.34
CA GLN A 170 -17.67 16.66 6.35
C GLN A 170 -19.07 17.16 5.98
N ASN A 171 -19.71 16.58 4.96
CA ASN A 171 -21.06 16.98 4.54
C ASN A 171 -22.12 16.64 5.59
N ASN A 172 -21.85 15.69 6.49
CA ASN A 172 -22.76 15.27 7.55
C ASN A 172 -22.33 15.80 8.94
N GLY A 173 -21.43 16.78 8.99
CA GLY A 173 -21.07 17.49 10.23
C GLY A 173 -20.14 16.73 11.17
N PHE A 174 -19.47 15.68 10.70
CA PHE A 174 -18.48 14.96 11.50
C PHE A 174 -17.15 15.72 11.53
N PHE A 175 -16.52 15.78 12.71
CA PHE A 175 -15.16 16.29 12.86
C PHE A 175 -14.14 15.17 12.73
N ASN A 176 -13.12 15.37 11.90
CA ASN A 176 -11.97 14.46 11.84
C ASN A 176 -11.11 14.65 13.08
N VAL A 177 -10.77 13.56 13.77
CA VAL A 177 -9.90 13.60 14.94
C VAL A 177 -8.80 12.55 14.78
N HIS A 178 -7.56 12.99 14.94
CA HIS A 178 -6.41 12.10 14.87
C HIS A 178 -6.18 11.45 16.23
N MET A 179 -6.33 10.13 16.25
CA MET A 179 -6.20 9.34 17.47
C MET A 179 -4.76 8.86 17.71
N PRO A 180 -4.36 8.66 18.98
CA PRO A 180 -3.01 8.18 19.30
C PRO A 180 -2.78 6.77 18.74
N ILE A 181 -1.61 6.59 18.10
CA ILE A 181 -1.16 5.28 17.61
C ILE A 181 -0.48 4.48 18.72
N LEU A 182 0.28 5.15 19.60
CA LEU A 182 0.89 4.55 20.78
C LEU A 182 -0.12 4.55 21.92
N THR A 183 -0.35 3.39 22.53
CA THR A 183 -1.35 3.22 23.59
C THR A 183 -0.84 2.29 24.69
N SER A 184 -1.27 2.53 25.93
CA SER A 184 -1.14 1.57 27.04
C SER A 184 -2.43 0.79 27.29
N THR A 185 -3.49 1.07 26.54
CA THR A 185 -4.82 0.48 26.69
C THR A 185 -5.12 -0.43 25.50
N ASP A 186 -5.61 -1.63 25.76
CA ASP A 186 -6.14 -2.53 24.73
C ASP A 186 -7.61 -2.19 24.45
N SER A 187 -7.88 -1.51 23.33
CA SER A 187 -9.26 -1.11 22.99
C SER A 187 -10.20 -2.27 22.70
N ARG A 188 -9.67 -3.46 22.37
CA ARG A 188 -10.44 -4.66 21.97
C ARG A 188 -10.51 -5.69 23.11
N GLY A 189 -9.63 -5.55 24.10
CA GLY A 189 -9.67 -6.23 25.38
C GLY A 189 -9.04 -7.62 25.44
N HIS A 190 -8.71 -8.25 24.30
CA HIS A 190 -8.12 -9.60 24.26
C HIS A 190 -7.22 -9.85 23.04
N SER A 191 -6.80 -8.80 22.33
CA SER A 191 -6.04 -9.00 21.10
C SER A 191 -4.53 -9.03 21.38
N GLU A 192 -3.78 -9.80 20.60
CA GLU A 192 -2.32 -9.66 20.61
C GLU A 192 -1.92 -8.32 19.99
N MET A 193 -1.27 -7.45 20.78
CA MET A 193 -0.81 -6.13 20.34
C MET A 193 0.71 -6.10 20.09
N PHE A 194 1.16 -5.25 19.17
CA PHE A 194 2.60 -5.03 18.97
C PHE A 194 3.16 -4.13 20.07
N GLN A 195 4.09 -4.66 20.86
CA GLN A 195 4.80 -3.89 21.87
C GLN A 195 5.82 -2.95 21.22
N VAL A 196 5.87 -1.70 21.69
CA VAL A 196 6.85 -0.69 21.29
C VAL A 196 7.77 -0.43 22.47
N THR A 197 9.08 -0.64 22.28
CA THR A 197 10.07 -0.51 23.35
C THR A 197 11.40 0.04 22.86
N THR A 198 12.10 0.77 23.73
CA THR A 198 13.48 1.24 23.51
C THR A 198 14.51 0.44 24.32
N LEU A 199 14.08 -0.56 25.08
CA LEU A 199 14.93 -1.34 25.99
C LEU A 199 15.90 -2.27 25.25
N LEU A 200 15.52 -2.76 24.07
CA LEU A 200 16.30 -3.78 23.34
C LEU A 200 17.71 -3.30 22.99
N GLY A 201 17.88 -2.04 22.57
CA GLY A 201 19.20 -1.49 22.23
C GLY A 201 20.08 -1.12 23.44
N LYS A 202 19.52 -1.08 24.66
CA LYS A 202 20.27 -0.82 25.89
C LYS A 202 20.80 -2.10 26.55
N ALA A 203 20.21 -3.25 26.22
CA ALA A 203 20.68 -4.54 26.71
C ALA A 203 21.96 -5.02 25.99
N GLU A 204 22.15 -4.63 24.73
CA GLU A 204 23.33 -5.01 23.94
C GLU A 204 24.62 -4.29 24.36
N THR A 205 24.54 -3.13 25.01
CA THR A 205 25.73 -2.38 25.46
C THR A 205 26.39 -2.94 26.72
N ASP A 206 25.70 -3.81 27.47
CA ASP A 206 26.21 -4.42 28.71
C ASP A 206 26.66 -5.87 28.53
N THR A 207 26.45 -6.49 27.36
CA THR A 207 27.07 -7.77 27.01
C THR A 207 28.39 -7.50 26.29
N LYS A 208 29.51 -7.99 26.86
CA LYS A 208 30.78 -8.08 26.12
C LYS A 208 30.49 -8.70 24.74
N ASP A 209 30.98 -8.01 23.73
CA ASP A 209 30.75 -8.29 22.32
C ASP A 209 31.39 -9.63 21.90
N ASP A 210 30.68 -10.75 22.14
CA ASP A 210 31.03 -12.09 21.62
C ASP A 210 30.60 -12.26 20.13
N SER A 211 30.18 -11.19 19.44
CA SER A 211 29.89 -11.24 17.99
C SER A 211 31.15 -11.55 17.18
N GLY A 212 32.31 -11.11 17.66
CA GLY A 212 33.60 -11.41 17.04
C GLY A 212 33.91 -12.90 16.98
N GLU A 213 33.47 -13.71 17.93
CA GLU A 213 33.79 -15.14 17.96
C GLU A 213 33.05 -15.92 16.87
N LEU A 214 31.75 -15.63 16.64
CA LEU A 214 30.96 -16.25 15.57
C LEU A 214 31.42 -15.81 14.18
N ASP A 215 31.81 -14.55 14.02
CA ASP A 215 32.35 -14.05 12.75
C ASP A 215 33.70 -14.68 12.41
N ILE A 216 34.57 -14.88 13.41
CA ILE A 216 35.83 -15.62 13.26
C ILE A 216 35.57 -17.08 12.87
N ILE A 217 34.62 -17.75 13.53
CA ILE A 217 34.29 -19.16 13.24
C ILE A 217 33.68 -19.31 11.83
N ASN A 218 32.78 -18.41 11.43
CA ASN A 218 32.17 -18.42 10.09
C ASN A 218 33.19 -18.13 8.99
N ALA A 219 34.14 -17.21 9.22
CA ALA A 219 35.25 -16.97 8.31
C ALA A 219 36.13 -18.23 8.14
N ALA A 220 36.44 -18.92 9.24
CA ALA A 220 37.21 -20.17 9.21
C ALA A 220 36.48 -21.31 8.47
N ILE A 221 35.14 -21.42 8.62
CA ILE A 221 34.31 -22.40 7.88
C ILE A 221 34.35 -22.13 6.38
N LYS A 222 34.29 -20.85 5.97
CA LYS A 222 34.37 -20.45 4.57
C LYS A 222 35.72 -20.81 3.96
N GLU A 223 36.81 -20.54 4.67
CA GLU A 223 38.16 -20.91 4.24
C GLU A 223 38.33 -22.44 4.12
N LYS A 224 37.85 -23.21 5.11
CA LYS A 224 37.85 -24.68 5.07
C LYS A 224 37.05 -25.24 3.89
N SER A 225 35.92 -24.62 3.56
CA SER A 225 35.07 -25.02 2.42
C SER A 225 35.77 -24.79 1.08
N ILE A 226 36.44 -23.64 0.92
CA ILE A 226 37.26 -23.32 -0.27
C ILE A 226 38.39 -24.35 -0.43
N ARG A 227 39.07 -24.70 0.67
CA ARG A 227 40.14 -25.72 0.67
C ARG A 227 39.62 -27.10 0.24
N ILE A 228 38.43 -27.49 0.66
CA ILE A 228 37.79 -28.75 0.24
C ILE A 228 37.49 -28.74 -1.26
N GLU A 229 36.99 -27.63 -1.81
CA GLU A 229 36.75 -27.51 -3.26
C GLU A 229 38.03 -27.62 -4.08
N GLN A 230 39.14 -27.04 -3.60
CA GLN A 230 40.45 -27.18 -4.23
C GLN A 230 40.96 -28.62 -4.19
N LEU A 231 40.81 -29.31 -3.05
CA LEU A 231 41.21 -30.71 -2.89
C LEU A 231 40.34 -31.67 -3.71
N LYS A 232 39.06 -31.36 -3.94
CA LYS A 232 38.19 -32.14 -4.84
C LYS A 232 38.60 -32.07 -6.31
N ARG A 233 39.29 -31.01 -6.72
CA ARG A 233 39.77 -30.82 -8.11
C ARG A 233 41.08 -31.56 -8.39
N ASN A 234 41.84 -31.92 -7.35
CA ASN A 234 43.08 -32.68 -7.45
C ASN A 234 42.84 -34.12 -6.96
N GLU A 235 42.63 -35.07 -7.87
CA GLU A 235 42.30 -36.48 -7.52
C GLU A 235 43.41 -37.26 -6.76
N SER A 236 44.57 -36.65 -6.52
CA SER A 236 45.76 -37.34 -5.99
C SER A 236 45.81 -37.48 -4.46
N ASP A 237 44.94 -36.82 -3.69
CA ASP A 237 45.09 -36.74 -2.21
C ASP A 237 43.78 -37.03 -1.45
N LYS A 238 43.29 -38.27 -1.58
CA LYS A 238 42.06 -38.74 -0.91
C LYS A 238 42.12 -38.64 0.62
N GLU A 239 43.29 -38.83 1.21
CA GLU A 239 43.49 -38.78 2.66
C GLU A 239 43.39 -37.34 3.20
N ALA A 240 43.97 -36.37 2.49
CA ALA A 240 43.86 -34.96 2.82
C ALA A 240 42.42 -34.43 2.67
N LEU A 241 41.68 -34.92 1.67
CA LEU A 241 40.27 -34.57 1.50
C LEU A 241 39.40 -35.08 2.67
N LEU A 242 39.63 -36.32 3.13
CA LEU A 242 38.92 -36.89 4.28
C LEU A 242 39.23 -36.14 5.58
N ALA A 243 40.48 -35.73 5.79
CA ALA A 243 40.86 -34.90 6.94
C ALA A 243 40.17 -33.53 6.91
N ALA A 244 40.15 -32.86 5.75
CA ALA A 244 39.51 -31.56 5.59
C ALA A 244 37.99 -31.61 5.82
N LEU A 245 37.32 -32.68 5.37
CA LEU A 245 35.89 -32.89 5.61
C LEU A 245 35.56 -33.09 7.09
N ARG A 246 36.39 -33.84 7.83
CA ARG A 246 36.24 -34.01 9.30
C ARG A 246 36.42 -32.69 10.04
N ASP A 247 37.37 -31.87 9.62
CA ASP A 247 37.62 -30.55 10.21
C ASP A 247 36.45 -29.58 9.97
N LEU A 248 35.85 -29.60 8.77
CA LEU A 248 34.66 -28.82 8.47
C LEU A 248 33.47 -29.27 9.34
N GLN A 249 33.30 -30.58 9.51
CA GLN A 249 32.24 -31.14 10.35
C GLN A 249 32.37 -30.67 11.81
N LYS A 250 33.57 -30.73 12.39
CA LYS A 250 33.83 -30.23 13.75
C LYS A 250 33.55 -28.73 13.90
N ALA A 251 33.93 -27.93 12.90
CA ALA A 251 33.66 -26.49 12.91
C ALA A 251 32.15 -26.18 12.89
N ASN A 252 31.39 -26.91 12.08
CA ASN A 252 29.92 -26.78 12.04
C ASN A 252 29.24 -27.24 13.34
N GLU A 253 29.75 -28.30 13.98
CA GLU A 253 29.27 -28.74 15.30
C GLU A 253 29.53 -27.68 16.38
N LEU A 254 30.66 -26.97 16.31
CA LEU A 254 30.99 -25.88 17.24
C LEU A 254 30.01 -24.71 17.10
N VAL A 255 29.66 -24.32 15.87
CA VAL A 255 28.65 -23.28 15.61
C VAL A 255 27.30 -23.66 16.20
N LEU A 256 26.85 -24.90 15.97
CA LEU A 256 25.61 -25.41 16.54
C LEU A 256 25.61 -25.36 18.08
N GLN A 257 26.74 -25.64 18.72
CA GLN A 257 26.86 -25.55 20.19
C GLN A 257 26.78 -24.10 20.68
N VAL A 258 27.46 -23.17 20.02
CA VAL A 258 27.41 -21.73 20.35
C VAL A 258 26.01 -21.15 20.13
N GLU A 259 25.35 -21.50 19.03
CA GLU A 259 23.96 -21.11 18.74
C GLU A 259 22.97 -21.70 19.76
N GLN A 260 23.16 -22.96 20.17
CA GLN A 260 22.35 -23.59 21.20
C GLN A 260 22.56 -22.95 22.58
N GLN A 261 23.78 -22.53 22.92
CA GLN A 261 24.07 -21.79 24.14
C GLN A 261 23.41 -20.40 24.13
N LYS A 262 23.47 -19.66 23.01
CA LYS A 262 22.75 -18.39 22.84
C LYS A 262 21.23 -18.57 22.93
N SER A 263 20.68 -19.61 22.31
CA SER A 263 19.25 -19.95 22.37
C SER A 263 18.79 -20.32 23.79
N LYS A 264 19.64 -21.02 24.57
CA LYS A 264 19.40 -21.29 26.00
C LYS A 264 19.44 -20.03 26.86
N SER A 265 20.35 -19.10 26.58
CA SER A 265 20.40 -17.79 27.25
C SER A 265 19.17 -16.93 26.95
N LEU A 266 18.63 -17.01 25.72
CA LEU A 266 17.41 -16.30 25.32
C LEU A 266 16.13 -16.94 25.91
N THR A 267 16.15 -18.24 26.19
CA THR A 267 15.01 -18.96 26.78
C THR A 267 14.95 -18.87 28.31
N SER A 268 16.05 -18.56 29.00
CA SER A 268 16.04 -18.32 30.45
C SER A 268 15.50 -16.93 30.85
N LEU A 269 15.21 -16.04 29.89
CA LEU A 269 14.59 -14.73 30.12
C LEU A 269 13.06 -14.78 30.28
N LYS A 270 12.45 -15.98 30.29
CA LYS A 270 10.98 -16.13 30.27
C LYS A 270 10.24 -15.97 31.61
N ASP A 271 10.93 -15.72 32.72
CA ASP A 271 10.28 -15.50 34.02
C ASP A 271 10.68 -14.20 34.75
N GLU A 272 11.51 -13.34 34.16
CA GLU A 272 11.72 -11.98 34.69
C GLU A 272 10.71 -11.02 34.06
N LYS A 273 9.81 -10.49 34.89
CA LYS A 273 8.89 -9.42 34.52
C LYS A 273 9.72 -8.24 34.01
N VAL A 274 9.66 -7.97 32.71
CA VAL A 274 10.40 -6.86 32.09
C VAL A 274 10.07 -5.56 32.82
N ASP A 275 11.11 -4.90 33.35
CA ASP A 275 10.97 -3.62 34.05
C ASP A 275 10.79 -2.47 33.06
N PHE A 276 9.53 -2.16 32.75
CA PHE A 276 9.18 -1.06 31.86
C PHE A 276 9.39 0.33 32.47
N SER A 277 9.74 0.46 33.75
CA SER A 277 10.00 1.78 34.37
C SER A 277 11.15 2.52 33.70
N LYS A 278 12.09 1.77 33.10
CA LYS A 278 13.26 2.26 32.36
C LYS A 278 13.05 2.44 30.85
N ASP A 279 11.87 2.07 30.35
CA ASP A 279 11.52 2.30 28.95
C ASP A 279 11.17 3.77 28.70
N TYR A 280 10.99 4.16 27.44
CA TYR A 280 10.81 5.56 27.04
C TYR A 280 9.65 6.27 27.76
N PHE A 281 8.52 5.57 27.96
CA PHE A 281 7.34 6.12 28.63
C PHE A 281 7.21 5.67 30.10
N SER A 282 8.23 5.00 30.65
CA SER A 282 8.22 4.39 31.99
C SER A 282 7.04 3.46 32.25
N ARG A 283 6.46 2.89 31.20
CA ARG A 283 5.37 1.90 31.21
C ARG A 283 5.38 1.12 29.90
N GLN A 284 4.68 -0.01 29.89
CA GLN A 284 4.45 -0.77 28.66
C GLN A 284 3.59 0.03 27.69
N VAL A 285 4.02 0.10 26.43
CA VAL A 285 3.33 0.79 25.35
C VAL A 285 3.25 -0.14 24.14
N ASN A 286 2.13 -0.08 23.44
CA ASN A 286 1.81 -0.90 22.28
C ASN A 286 1.34 -0.01 21.12
N LEU A 287 1.33 -0.57 19.91
CA LEU A 287 0.60 0.00 18.78
C LEU A 287 -0.89 -0.31 18.91
N THR A 288 -1.72 0.69 18.69
CA THR A 288 -3.18 0.59 18.85
C THR A 288 -3.81 -0.37 17.84
N ASN A 289 -4.81 -1.11 18.31
CA ASN A 289 -5.62 -2.04 17.53
C ASN A 289 -7.02 -1.46 17.17
N SER A 290 -7.41 -0.38 17.83
CA SER A 290 -8.60 0.43 17.55
C SER A 290 -8.51 1.75 18.32
N SER A 291 -9.04 2.81 17.74
CA SER A 291 -9.07 4.12 18.38
C SER A 291 -10.42 4.49 19.01
N VAL A 292 -11.41 3.59 18.96
CA VAL A 292 -12.79 3.83 19.41
C VAL A 292 -12.86 4.39 20.83
N LEU A 293 -12.15 3.81 21.80
CA LEU A 293 -12.20 4.29 23.20
C LEU A 293 -11.81 5.77 23.33
N HIS A 294 -10.81 6.21 22.55
CA HIS A 294 -10.39 7.60 22.54
C HIS A 294 -11.38 8.47 21.77
N LEU A 295 -11.93 7.95 20.67
CA LEU A 295 -12.88 8.65 19.82
C LEU A 295 -14.19 8.97 20.56
N GLU A 296 -14.65 8.07 21.45
CA GLU A 296 -15.82 8.30 22.31
C GLU A 296 -15.68 9.54 23.21
N SER A 297 -14.48 9.82 23.71
CA SER A 297 -14.24 11.03 24.51
C SER A 297 -14.49 12.30 23.70
N TYR A 298 -14.14 12.29 22.42
CA TYR A 298 -14.39 13.40 21.50
C TYR A 298 -15.85 13.45 21.07
N ALA A 299 -16.53 12.31 20.87
CA ALA A 299 -17.96 12.28 20.58
C ALA A 299 -18.77 12.96 21.69
N CYS A 300 -18.44 12.69 22.96
CA CYS A 300 -19.08 13.33 24.11
C CYS A 300 -18.90 14.86 24.13
N ALA A 301 -17.88 15.40 23.45
CA ALA A 301 -17.60 16.84 23.41
C ALA A 301 -18.05 17.51 22.10
N LEU A 302 -17.99 16.81 20.97
CA LEU A 302 -18.14 17.36 19.62
C LEU A 302 -19.32 16.77 18.84
N SER A 303 -20.16 15.98 19.51
CA SER A 303 -21.31 15.26 18.94
C SER A 303 -20.90 14.14 17.99
N SER A 304 -20.44 14.46 16.78
CA SER A 304 -20.17 13.48 15.72
C SER A 304 -18.73 13.60 15.27
N VAL A 305 -17.97 12.51 15.41
CA VAL A 305 -16.54 12.49 15.12
C VAL A 305 -16.14 11.25 14.34
N TYR A 306 -15.04 11.33 13.63
CA TYR A 306 -14.45 10.18 12.96
C TYR A 306 -12.94 10.20 13.02
N ALA A 307 -12.34 9.01 13.00
CA ALA A 307 -10.92 8.80 12.82
C ALA A 307 -10.68 7.98 11.55
N PHE A 308 -9.66 8.36 10.79
CA PHE A 308 -9.15 7.59 9.66
C PHE A 308 -7.66 7.37 9.91
N GLY A 309 -7.27 6.16 10.32
CA GLY A 309 -5.89 5.91 10.74
C GLY A 309 -5.47 4.45 10.67
N PRO A 310 -4.16 4.19 10.86
CA PRO A 310 -3.63 2.84 10.92
C PRO A 310 -3.98 2.16 12.25
N VAL A 311 -4.24 0.86 12.19
CA VAL A 311 -4.35 -0.04 13.35
C VAL A 311 -3.48 -1.27 13.13
N PHE A 312 -3.11 -1.91 14.23
CA PHE A 312 -2.13 -2.99 14.24
C PHE A 312 -2.63 -4.19 15.04
N GLN A 313 -2.39 -5.40 14.54
CA GLN A 313 -2.74 -6.65 15.20
C GLN A 313 -1.58 -7.64 15.06
N ALA A 314 -1.10 -8.16 16.20
CA ALA A 314 0.08 -9.02 16.26
C ALA A 314 -0.24 -10.52 16.10
N GLU A 315 -1.53 -10.87 16.00
CA GLU A 315 -1.94 -12.26 15.83
C GLU A 315 -1.32 -12.91 14.59
N LYS A 316 -0.85 -14.15 14.77
CA LYS A 316 -0.22 -14.95 13.71
C LYS A 316 -1.23 -15.55 12.74
N THR A 317 -2.14 -14.74 12.20
CA THR A 317 -3.13 -15.16 11.20
C THR A 317 -2.62 -14.89 9.77
N ARG A 318 -3.40 -15.29 8.77
CA ARG A 318 -3.10 -14.97 7.36
C ARG A 318 -3.41 -13.51 6.99
N HIS A 319 -3.99 -12.73 7.92
CA HIS A 319 -4.51 -11.38 7.69
C HIS A 319 -3.38 -10.33 7.73
N LEU A 320 -3.72 -9.06 7.48
CA LEU A 320 -2.78 -7.95 7.59
C LEU A 320 -2.48 -7.67 9.06
N THR A 321 -1.21 -7.41 9.37
CA THR A 321 -0.79 -6.96 10.71
C THR A 321 -0.84 -5.44 10.87
N GLU A 322 -0.91 -4.72 9.75
CA GLU A 322 -1.11 -3.27 9.66
C GLU A 322 -2.22 -3.01 8.64
N SER A 323 -3.29 -2.35 9.09
CA SER A 323 -4.47 -2.03 8.28
C SER A 323 -4.92 -0.60 8.54
N TRP A 324 -5.75 -0.07 7.65
CA TRP A 324 -6.41 1.22 7.85
C TRP A 324 -7.85 1.02 8.29
N MET A 325 -8.26 1.77 9.31
CA MET A 325 -9.62 1.78 9.84
C MET A 325 -10.23 3.15 9.66
N VAL A 326 -11.52 3.15 9.31
CA VAL A 326 -12.39 4.30 9.40
C VAL A 326 -13.35 4.03 10.55
N GLU A 327 -13.28 4.83 11.61
CA GLU A 327 -14.08 4.67 12.82
C GLU A 327 -14.92 5.93 13.03
N LEU A 328 -16.24 5.79 13.16
CA LEU A 328 -17.18 6.90 13.36
C LEU A 328 -17.88 6.71 14.70
N GLU A 329 -18.04 7.79 15.46
CA GLU A 329 -18.72 7.79 16.76
C GLU A 329 -19.68 8.97 16.84
N LEU A 330 -20.91 8.70 17.31
CA LEU A 330 -21.99 9.69 17.39
C LEU A 330 -22.59 9.73 18.80
N ALA A 331 -22.55 10.89 19.43
CA ALA A 331 -23.27 11.18 20.65
C ALA A 331 -24.79 11.29 20.41
N PHE A 332 -25.57 10.98 21.45
CA PHE A 332 -27.03 10.99 21.46
C PHE A 332 -27.68 10.08 20.40
N THR A 333 -27.05 8.96 20.10
CA THR A 333 -27.53 8.00 19.11
C THR A 333 -27.71 6.60 19.65
N ASP A 334 -28.66 5.89 19.05
CA ASP A 334 -28.95 4.49 19.31
C ASP A 334 -28.41 3.58 18.20
N MET A 335 -28.47 2.27 18.44
CA MET A 335 -28.04 1.26 17.47
C MET A 335 -28.76 1.41 16.11
N GLU A 336 -30.02 1.83 16.10
CA GLU A 336 -30.77 2.02 14.87
C GLU A 336 -30.25 3.18 14.02
N ASP A 337 -29.83 4.27 14.67
CA ASP A 337 -29.28 5.46 14.02
C ASP A 337 -27.93 5.15 13.39
N VAL A 338 -27.06 4.46 14.14
CA VAL A 338 -25.73 4.11 13.65
C VAL A 338 -25.79 3.09 12.51
N VAL A 339 -26.72 2.12 12.55
CA VAL A 339 -26.93 1.20 11.42
C VAL A 339 -27.39 1.98 10.19
N LYS A 340 -28.30 2.94 10.34
CA LYS A 340 -28.73 3.78 9.23
C LYS A 340 -27.55 4.59 8.67
N CYS A 341 -26.75 5.22 9.54
CA CYS A 341 -25.56 5.97 9.15
C CYS A 341 -24.55 5.09 8.39
N ALA A 342 -24.29 3.87 8.88
CA ALA A 342 -23.39 2.92 8.23
C ALA A 342 -23.89 2.50 6.83
N VAL A 343 -25.20 2.27 6.67
CA VAL A 343 -25.81 1.96 5.36
C VAL A 343 -25.73 3.17 4.42
N ASP A 344 -26.05 4.37 4.89
CA ASP A 344 -25.98 5.61 4.09
C ASP A 344 -24.53 5.88 3.66
N TYR A 345 -23.57 5.67 4.56
CA TYR A 345 -22.13 5.78 4.29
C TYR A 345 -21.67 4.79 3.22
N LEU A 346 -22.02 3.50 3.38
CA LEU A 346 -21.66 2.47 2.41
C LEU A 346 -22.26 2.77 1.02
N LYS A 347 -23.54 3.11 0.95
CA LYS A 347 -24.22 3.49 -0.30
C LYS A 347 -23.57 4.71 -0.94
N PHE A 348 -23.22 5.71 -0.14
CA PHE A 348 -22.52 6.90 -0.60
C PHE A 348 -21.18 6.53 -1.25
N LEU A 349 -20.35 5.71 -0.60
CA LEU A 349 -19.07 5.26 -1.16
C LEU A 349 -19.26 4.51 -2.48
N CYS A 350 -20.21 3.56 -2.53
CA CYS A 350 -20.52 2.81 -3.75
C CYS A 350 -20.94 3.75 -4.89
N GLN A 351 -21.83 4.70 -4.61
CA GLN A 351 -22.28 5.69 -5.59
C GLN A 351 -21.12 6.55 -6.11
N ARG A 352 -20.30 7.10 -5.21
CA ARG A 352 -19.17 7.96 -5.60
C ARG A 352 -18.19 7.24 -6.51
N ILE A 353 -17.85 5.99 -6.19
CA ILE A 353 -16.92 5.19 -7.00
C ILE A 353 -17.50 4.82 -8.37
N LEU A 354 -18.79 4.48 -8.44
CA LEU A 354 -19.48 4.25 -9.71
C LEU A 354 -19.44 5.49 -10.64
N GLU A 355 -19.51 6.69 -10.06
CA GLU A 355 -19.50 7.96 -10.79
C GLU A 355 -18.07 8.41 -11.17
N SER A 356 -17.12 8.41 -10.22
CA SER A 356 -15.79 9.00 -10.42
C SER A 356 -14.75 8.07 -11.04
N ASN A 357 -14.94 6.75 -10.98
CA ASN A 357 -13.92 5.77 -11.36
C ASN A 357 -14.42 4.75 -12.39
N SER A 358 -15.38 5.12 -13.24
CA SER A 358 -16.04 4.19 -14.16
C SER A 358 -15.07 3.46 -15.10
N ASP A 359 -14.00 4.10 -15.57
CA ASP A 359 -13.03 3.46 -16.46
C ASP A 359 -12.13 2.45 -15.74
N ASP A 360 -11.72 2.75 -14.50
CA ASP A 360 -11.02 1.81 -13.63
C ASP A 360 -11.87 0.57 -13.35
N LEU A 361 -13.15 0.78 -12.99
CA LEU A 361 -14.10 -0.29 -12.72
C LEU A 361 -14.36 -1.15 -13.97
N LYS A 362 -14.60 -0.54 -15.13
CA LYS A 362 -14.79 -1.26 -16.41
C LYS A 362 -13.56 -2.10 -16.76
N PHE A 363 -12.36 -1.60 -16.48
CA PHE A 363 -11.13 -2.34 -16.70
C PHE A 363 -11.03 -3.55 -15.76
N LEU A 364 -11.26 -3.36 -14.46
CA LEU A 364 -11.19 -4.43 -13.46
C LEU A 364 -12.27 -5.51 -13.70
N SER A 365 -13.49 -5.10 -14.04
CA SER A 365 -14.60 -6.01 -14.34
C SER A 365 -14.30 -6.96 -15.51
N LYS A 366 -13.53 -6.49 -16.51
CA LYS A 366 -13.10 -7.32 -17.65
C LYS A 366 -12.01 -8.34 -17.29
N ARG A 367 -11.20 -8.10 -16.26
CA ARG A 367 -9.97 -8.86 -15.98
C ARG A 367 -10.07 -9.84 -14.81
N LYS A 368 -10.77 -9.45 -13.74
CA LYS A 368 -10.72 -10.14 -12.44
C LYS A 368 -12.07 -10.72 -12.05
N GLU A 369 -13.12 -9.91 -12.11
CA GLU A 369 -14.44 -10.32 -11.67
C GLU A 369 -15.54 -9.54 -12.40
N LYS A 370 -16.39 -10.25 -13.16
CA LYS A 370 -17.45 -9.62 -13.94
C LYS A 370 -18.47 -8.85 -13.07
N THR A 371 -18.52 -9.16 -11.77
CA THR A 371 -19.60 -8.78 -10.84
C THR A 371 -19.27 -7.60 -9.92
N CYS A 372 -18.06 -7.03 -9.94
CA CYS A 372 -17.73 -5.93 -9.00
C CYS A 372 -18.64 -4.69 -9.20
N ILE A 373 -18.89 -4.30 -10.46
CA ILE A 373 -19.82 -3.21 -10.78
C ILE A 373 -21.25 -3.57 -10.36
N ASP A 374 -21.68 -4.79 -10.66
CA ASP A 374 -23.02 -5.27 -10.31
C ASP A 374 -23.22 -5.29 -8.79
N SER A 375 -22.20 -5.68 -8.03
CA SER A 375 -22.22 -5.69 -6.57
C SER A 375 -22.35 -4.27 -6.01
N LEU A 376 -21.61 -3.31 -6.55
CA LEU A 376 -21.72 -1.89 -6.17
C LEU A 376 -23.11 -1.33 -6.49
N GLN A 377 -23.65 -1.64 -7.67
CA GLN A 377 -25.01 -1.22 -8.06
C GLN A 377 -26.07 -1.87 -7.19
N LEU A 378 -25.92 -3.16 -6.87
CA LEU A 378 -26.81 -3.89 -5.99
C LEU A 378 -26.81 -3.26 -4.59
N ILE A 379 -25.64 -3.02 -3.98
CA ILE A 379 -25.54 -2.39 -2.66
C ILE A 379 -26.16 -0.99 -2.67
N LYS A 380 -25.90 -0.19 -3.71
CA LYS A 380 -26.48 1.14 -3.88
C LYS A 380 -28.02 1.11 -3.88
N SER A 381 -28.60 0.15 -4.59
CA SER A 381 -30.05 0.04 -4.83
C SER A 381 -30.81 -0.80 -3.79
N SER A 382 -30.13 -1.65 -3.02
CA SER A 382 -30.76 -2.58 -2.09
C SER A 382 -31.24 -1.90 -0.81
N SER A 383 -32.35 -2.41 -0.27
CA SER A 383 -32.67 -2.28 1.16
C SER A 383 -31.87 -3.31 1.94
N PHE A 384 -31.32 -2.91 3.09
CA PHE A 384 -30.58 -3.82 3.96
C PHE A 384 -31.55 -4.42 4.96
N GLU A 385 -31.70 -5.74 4.93
CA GLU A 385 -32.48 -6.47 5.92
C GLU A 385 -31.78 -6.41 7.28
N LYS A 386 -32.56 -6.16 8.34
CA LYS A 386 -32.09 -6.22 9.73
C LYS A 386 -32.59 -7.53 10.34
N ILE A 387 -31.65 -8.40 10.72
CA ILE A 387 -31.96 -9.65 11.41
C ILE A 387 -31.31 -9.64 12.79
N THR A 388 -31.97 -10.22 13.79
CA THR A 388 -31.35 -10.37 15.11
C THR A 388 -30.30 -11.47 15.06
N TYR A 389 -29.35 -11.46 16.01
CA TYR A 389 -28.39 -12.55 16.19
C TYR A 389 -29.11 -13.90 16.36
N THR A 390 -30.19 -13.94 17.14
CA THR A 390 -30.99 -15.14 17.37
C THR A 390 -31.56 -15.67 16.06
N ASP A 391 -32.19 -14.80 15.26
CA ASP A 391 -32.75 -15.19 13.95
C ASP A 391 -31.65 -15.68 13.01
N ALA A 392 -30.47 -15.02 13.01
CA ALA A 392 -29.33 -15.43 12.20
C ALA A 392 -28.84 -16.85 12.57
N VAL A 393 -28.69 -17.14 13.87
CA VAL A 393 -28.32 -18.48 14.36
C VAL A 393 -29.37 -19.52 13.99
N GLU A 394 -30.66 -19.20 14.11
CA GLU A 394 -31.75 -20.10 13.71
C GLU A 394 -31.77 -20.35 12.21
N LEU A 395 -31.55 -19.34 11.38
CA LEU A 395 -31.44 -19.47 9.92
C LEU A 395 -30.25 -20.35 9.55
N LEU A 396 -29.08 -20.14 10.17
CA LEU A 396 -27.90 -20.95 9.94
C LEU A 396 -28.11 -22.42 10.33
N LYS A 397 -28.82 -22.69 11.43
CA LYS A 397 -29.18 -24.06 11.85
C LYS A 397 -30.12 -24.77 10.86
N LYS A 398 -30.92 -24.02 10.09
CA LYS A 398 -31.81 -24.57 9.06
C LYS A 398 -31.06 -24.94 7.77
N VAL A 399 -29.79 -24.54 7.60
CA VAL A 399 -28.97 -24.90 6.44
C VAL A 399 -28.51 -26.36 6.59
N THR A 400 -29.12 -27.27 5.84
CA THR A 400 -28.82 -28.71 5.90
C THR A 400 -27.88 -29.19 4.79
N ASP A 401 -27.68 -28.38 3.75
CA ASP A 401 -26.91 -28.71 2.54
C ASP A 401 -25.43 -28.28 2.62
N LYS A 402 -25.02 -27.62 3.71
CA LYS A 402 -23.63 -27.19 3.94
C LYS A 402 -23.13 -27.66 5.29
N THR A 403 -21.88 -28.13 5.32
CA THR A 403 -21.21 -28.50 6.57
C THR A 403 -20.39 -27.31 7.09
N PHE A 404 -20.76 -26.77 8.24
CA PHE A 404 -19.97 -25.74 8.92
C PHE A 404 -18.78 -26.37 9.65
N LYS A 405 -17.60 -25.74 9.60
CA LYS A 405 -16.43 -26.18 10.37
C LYS A 405 -16.61 -25.99 11.88
N THR A 406 -17.35 -24.94 12.27
CA THR A 406 -17.67 -24.62 13.65
C THR A 406 -19.12 -24.97 13.91
N LYS A 407 -19.41 -25.57 15.07
CA LYS A 407 -20.77 -25.93 15.48
C LYS A 407 -21.59 -24.66 15.69
N ILE A 408 -22.72 -24.54 15.00
CA ILE A 408 -23.58 -23.35 15.09
C ILE A 408 -24.47 -23.42 16.34
N GLU A 409 -24.17 -22.59 17.34
CA GLU A 409 -24.89 -22.52 18.61
C GLU A 409 -25.10 -21.08 19.07
N TRP A 410 -26.17 -20.86 19.85
CA TRP A 410 -26.45 -19.55 20.43
C TRP A 410 -25.43 -19.26 21.53
N GLY A 411 -24.87 -18.05 21.56
CA GLY A 411 -23.76 -17.67 22.44
C GLY A 411 -22.39 -17.84 21.80
N MET A 412 -22.29 -18.39 20.57
CA MET A 412 -21.05 -18.31 19.81
C MET A 412 -20.90 -16.92 19.17
N SER A 413 -19.70 -16.36 19.21
CA SER A 413 -19.40 -15.19 18.41
C SER A 413 -19.54 -15.51 16.92
N LEU A 414 -20.37 -14.74 16.21
CA LEU A 414 -20.37 -14.72 14.74
C LEU A 414 -19.22 -13.84 14.19
N ALA A 415 -18.70 -12.95 15.03
CA ALA A 415 -17.45 -12.20 14.89
C ALA A 415 -16.85 -12.05 16.30
N GLU A 416 -15.52 -12.06 16.45
CA GLU A 416 -14.88 -11.73 17.73
C GLU A 416 -15.19 -10.27 18.10
N GLU A 417 -15.27 -9.96 19.40
CA GLU A 417 -15.10 -8.64 20.07
C GLU A 417 -16.25 -8.15 20.98
N HIS A 418 -15.79 -7.48 22.06
CA HIS A 418 -16.50 -6.77 23.12
C HIS A 418 -17.12 -7.62 24.23
N GLY A 419 -16.43 -7.68 25.37
CA GLY A 419 -16.97 -8.05 26.68
C GLY A 419 -16.73 -6.93 27.70
N ARG A 420 -17.38 -7.01 28.86
CA ARG A 420 -17.22 -5.97 29.90
C ARG A 420 -15.88 -6.11 30.62
N ILE A 421 -15.30 -5.01 31.09
CA ILE A 421 -13.98 -4.96 31.74
C ILE A 421 -13.80 -6.06 32.80
N GLU A 422 -14.78 -6.21 33.71
CA GLU A 422 -14.73 -7.21 34.78
C GLU A 422 -14.93 -8.64 34.27
N GLU A 423 -15.82 -8.83 33.28
CA GLU A 423 -16.09 -10.13 32.65
C GLU A 423 -14.88 -10.63 31.85
N LEU A 424 -14.07 -9.70 31.35
CA LEU A 424 -12.87 -9.94 30.55
C LEU A 424 -11.58 -9.96 31.37
N GLY A 425 -11.63 -9.74 32.69
CA GLY A 425 -10.42 -9.71 33.53
C GLY A 425 -9.44 -8.60 33.16
N LEU A 426 -9.93 -7.51 32.56
CA LEU A 426 -9.10 -6.40 32.09
C LEU A 426 -8.55 -5.54 33.25
N PRO A 427 -7.29 -5.07 33.17
CA PRO A 427 -6.66 -4.27 34.21
C PRO A 427 -7.35 -2.90 34.33
N ARG A 428 -8.21 -2.74 35.33
CA ARG A 428 -9.09 -1.57 35.51
C ARG A 428 -8.35 -0.23 35.48
N ASP A 429 -7.15 -0.18 36.04
CA ASP A 429 -6.29 1.01 36.08
C ASP A 429 -5.97 1.56 34.67
N GLN A 430 -5.90 0.70 33.64
CA GLN A 430 -5.69 1.12 32.25
C GLN A 430 -6.91 1.77 31.60
N TYR A 431 -8.10 1.58 32.19
CA TYR A 431 -9.38 2.09 31.68
C TYR A 431 -9.98 3.15 32.60
N GLU A 432 -9.31 3.56 33.67
CA GLU A 432 -9.88 4.48 34.65
C GLU A 432 -10.28 5.82 34.00
N TRP A 433 -9.46 6.33 33.09
CA TRP A 433 -9.77 7.53 32.28
C TRP A 433 -11.03 7.34 31.40
N TYR A 434 -11.25 6.13 30.89
CA TYR A 434 -12.41 5.79 30.05
C TYR A 434 -13.66 5.60 30.91
N LEU A 435 -13.51 5.09 32.13
CA LEU A 435 -14.57 5.02 33.14
C LEU A 435 -14.96 6.42 33.64
N ASP A 436 -14.01 7.35 33.76
CA ASP A 436 -14.29 8.74 34.12
C ASP A 436 -15.22 9.42 33.13
N LEU A 437 -15.11 9.08 31.83
CA LEU A 437 -16.06 9.55 30.81
C LEU A 437 -17.50 9.23 31.22
N ARG A 438 -17.75 8.04 31.80
CA ARG A 438 -19.07 7.59 32.26
C ARG A 438 -19.53 8.25 33.56
N ARG A 439 -18.59 8.73 34.38
CA ARG A 439 -18.88 9.43 35.64
C ARG A 439 -19.23 10.89 35.42
N HIS A 440 -18.68 11.51 34.39
CA HIS A 440 -18.75 12.95 34.17
C HIS A 440 -19.42 13.30 32.84
N GLY A 441 -20.74 13.31 32.83
CA GLY A 441 -21.51 13.86 31.70
C GLY A 441 -21.47 13.01 30.43
N THR A 442 -21.31 11.68 30.54
CA THR A 442 -21.54 10.79 29.40
C THR A 442 -22.96 10.90 28.90
N VAL A 443 -23.12 10.56 27.63
CA VAL A 443 -24.41 10.45 26.98
C VAL A 443 -24.53 9.05 26.38
N LYS A 444 -25.73 8.70 25.92
CA LYS A 444 -25.87 7.53 25.05
C LYS A 444 -25.17 7.84 23.73
N HIS A 445 -24.34 6.95 23.23
CA HIS A 445 -23.62 7.12 21.98
C HIS A 445 -23.48 5.76 21.31
N SER A 446 -23.24 5.78 20.00
CA SER A 446 -23.05 4.59 19.19
C SER A 446 -22.08 4.91 18.05
N GLY A 447 -21.33 3.90 17.63
CA GLY A 447 -20.36 4.03 16.56
C GLY A 447 -20.23 2.76 15.73
N PHE A 448 -19.47 2.88 14.66
CA PHE A 448 -19.13 1.74 13.80
C PHE A 448 -17.75 1.94 13.18
N SER A 449 -17.18 0.81 12.77
CA SER A 449 -15.86 0.76 12.18
C SER A 449 -15.89 0.03 10.84
N LEU A 450 -15.15 0.56 9.87
CA LEU A 450 -14.95 -0.04 8.55
C LEU A 450 -13.46 -0.27 8.34
N GLN A 451 -13.06 -1.54 8.18
CA GLN A 451 -11.73 -1.86 7.71
C GLN A 451 -11.60 -1.44 6.24
N PHE A 452 -10.77 -0.44 5.99
CA PHE A 452 -10.74 0.26 4.72
C PHE A 452 -10.32 -0.65 3.57
N GLU A 453 -9.39 -1.60 3.83
CA GLU A 453 -9.00 -2.59 2.83
C GLU A 453 -10.18 -3.46 2.34
N HIS A 454 -11.12 -3.84 3.20
CA HIS A 454 -12.30 -4.62 2.79
C HIS A 454 -13.22 -3.81 1.87
N MET A 455 -13.35 -2.51 2.12
CA MET A 455 -14.10 -1.63 1.22
C MET A 455 -13.43 -1.52 -0.16
N VAL A 456 -12.09 -1.46 -0.20
CA VAL A 456 -11.35 -1.47 -1.47
C VAL A 456 -11.52 -2.81 -2.19
N MET A 457 -11.46 -3.94 -1.48
CA MET A 457 -11.71 -5.27 -2.06
C MET A 457 -13.10 -5.35 -2.69
N LEU A 458 -14.13 -4.92 -1.95
CA LEU A 458 -15.51 -4.86 -2.42
C LEU A 458 -15.65 -4.01 -3.69
N ALA A 459 -15.04 -2.81 -3.71
CA ALA A 459 -15.11 -1.91 -4.85
C ALA A 459 -14.35 -2.41 -6.08
N THR A 460 -13.29 -3.19 -5.89
CA THR A 460 -12.38 -3.58 -6.97
C THR A 460 -12.56 -5.03 -7.46
N GLY A 461 -13.26 -5.87 -6.70
CA GLY A 461 -13.33 -7.33 -6.95
C GLY A 461 -11.98 -8.03 -6.72
N VAL A 462 -11.07 -7.42 -5.95
CA VAL A 462 -9.78 -8.02 -5.63
C VAL A 462 -9.94 -8.91 -4.40
N GLU A 463 -9.74 -10.21 -4.57
CA GLU A 463 -9.98 -11.21 -3.52
C GLU A 463 -8.98 -11.20 -2.37
N ASN A 464 -7.74 -10.74 -2.61
CA ASN A 464 -6.69 -10.82 -1.61
C ASN A 464 -6.38 -9.43 -1.03
N ILE A 465 -6.55 -9.30 0.28
CA ILE A 465 -6.35 -8.06 1.03
C ILE A 465 -4.96 -7.43 0.86
N ARG A 466 -3.95 -8.23 0.50
CA ARG A 466 -2.56 -7.75 0.29
C ARG A 466 -2.40 -6.92 -0.99
N ASP A 467 -3.36 -7.04 -1.91
CA ASP A 467 -3.32 -6.37 -3.21
C ASP A 467 -4.13 -5.07 -3.22
N VAL A 468 -4.77 -4.72 -2.10
CA VAL A 468 -5.54 -3.47 -1.95
C VAL A 468 -4.88 -2.44 -1.02
N ILE A 469 -3.69 -2.76 -0.49
CA ILE A 469 -2.83 -1.85 0.30
C ILE A 469 -1.44 -1.79 -0.34
N PRO A 470 -0.79 -0.60 -0.48
CA PRO A 470 0.48 -0.42 -1.19
C PRO A 470 1.62 -1.37 -0.78
N TYR A 471 1.83 -1.53 0.52
CA TYR A 471 2.87 -2.38 1.09
C TYR A 471 2.22 -3.19 2.21
N PRO A 472 1.77 -4.43 1.94
CA PRO A 472 1.10 -5.26 2.94
C PRO A 472 2.10 -5.81 3.96
N ARG A 473 1.74 -5.78 5.25
CA ARG A 473 2.52 -6.38 6.34
C ARG A 473 1.77 -7.61 6.82
N THR A 474 2.47 -8.74 6.89
CA THR A 474 1.91 -10.04 7.31
C THR A 474 2.94 -10.84 8.07
N PRO A 475 2.55 -11.85 8.87
CA PRO A 475 3.51 -12.64 9.64
C PRO A 475 4.63 -13.23 8.77
N GLY A 476 5.88 -13.01 9.18
CA GLY A 476 7.08 -13.48 8.47
C GLY A 476 7.40 -12.73 7.17
N LYS A 477 6.66 -11.65 6.82
CA LYS A 477 6.90 -10.84 5.62
C LYS A 477 6.83 -9.35 5.94
N LEU A 478 8.01 -8.77 6.14
CA LEU A 478 8.26 -7.33 6.27
C LEU A 478 9.32 -6.93 5.24
N SER A 479 9.00 -7.05 3.96
CA SER A 479 9.86 -6.58 2.88
C SER A 479 9.50 -5.14 2.55
N TYR A 480 10.53 -4.30 2.43
CA TYR A 480 10.56 -2.84 2.21
C TYR A 480 10.60 -1.98 3.47
#